data_AF-A0A965H2N1-F1
#
_entry.id   AF-A0A965H2N1-F1
#
_cell.length_a   1.000
_cell.length_b   1.000
_cell.length_c   1.000
_cell.angle_alpha   90.00
_cell.angle_beta   90.00
_cell.angle_gamma   90.00
#
_symmetry.space_group_name_H-M   'P 1'
#
loop_
_entity.id
_entity.type
_entity.pdbx_description
1 polymer ?
#
loop_
_entity_poly.entity_id
_entity_poly.type
_entity_poly.pdbx_seq_one_letter_code
_entity_poly.pdbx_strand_id
1 'polypeptide(L)' 'MIRRIVFAVPGALAQRTGGYLYAQRVVDGLRAMGREVRVAELAGCFPQADELARGAAEAALVAAP' A
#
# COMPACT_ATOMS: atom_id res chain seq x y z
N MET A 1 -5.71 -21.91 5.41
CA MET A 1 -4.56 -21.28 4.71
C MET A 1 -4.57 -19.79 5.02
N ILE A 2 -3.45 -19.22 5.48
CA ILE A 2 -3.33 -17.77 5.70
C ILE A 2 -3.20 -17.09 4.34
N ARG A 3 -4.14 -16.22 3.97
CA ARG A 3 -4.03 -15.40 2.75
C ARG A 3 -3.26 -14.13 3.08
N ARG A 4 -2.10 -13.96 2.43
CA ARG A 4 -1.26 -12.76 2.49
C ARG A 4 -1.94 -11.60 1.76
N ILE A 5 -1.88 -10.40 2.34
CA ILE A 5 -2.48 -9.18 1.78
C ILE A 5 -1.35 -8.22 1.45
N VAL A 6 -1.33 -7.70 0.21
CA VAL A 6 -0.50 -6.56 -0.17
C VAL A 6 -1.39 -5.32 -0.24
N PHE A 7 -1.07 -4.31 0.57
CA PHE A 7 -1.79 -3.05 0.64
C PHE A 7 -0.96 -1.95 0.00
N ALA A 8 -1.26 -1.61 -1.26
CA ALA A 8 -0.50 -0.63 -2.03
C ALA A 8 -1.04 0.80 -1.79
N VAL A 9 -0.13 1.76 -1.59
CA VAL A 9 -0.46 3.18 -1.38
C VAL A 9 0.52 4.10 -2.13
N PRO A 10 0.06 5.21 -2.73
CA PRO A 10 0.95 6.16 -3.41
C PRO A 10 1.75 7.03 -2.42
N GLY A 11 2.98 6.61 -2.14
CA GLY A 11 3.88 7.24 -1.16
C GLY A 11 3.76 6.64 0.25
N ALA A 12 4.38 7.31 1.22
CA ALA A 12 4.47 6.80 2.59
C ALA A 12 3.10 6.69 3.27
N LEU A 13 2.72 5.54 3.81
CA LEU A 13 1.45 5.32 4.52
C LEU A 13 1.34 6.21 5.78
N ALA A 14 2.48 6.53 6.40
CA ALA A 14 2.55 7.38 7.57
C ALA A 14 2.31 8.88 7.28
N GLN A 15 2.26 9.29 6.00
CA GLN A 15 2.01 10.68 5.65
C GLN A 15 0.58 11.09 6.01
N ARG A 16 0.40 12.35 6.44
CA ARG A 16 -0.91 12.89 6.79
C ARG A 16 -1.57 13.50 5.56
N THR A 17 -2.32 12.68 4.84
CA THR A 17 -3.27 13.11 3.81
C THR A 17 -4.67 12.67 4.22
N GLY A 18 -5.71 13.14 3.53
CA GLY A 18 -7.10 12.89 3.93
C GLY A 18 -7.40 11.41 4.25
N GLY A 19 -7.09 10.49 3.33
CA GLY A 19 -7.44 9.07 3.48
C GLY A 19 -6.46 8.20 4.25
N TYR A 20 -5.25 8.70 4.58
CA TYR A 20 -4.15 7.81 5.02
C TYR A 20 -4.27 7.35 6.47
N LEU A 21 -4.89 8.15 7.34
CA LEU A 21 -5.23 7.71 8.69
C LEU A 21 -6.24 6.55 8.68
N TYR A 22 -7.17 6.57 7.73
CA TYR A 22 -8.10 5.45 7.55
C TYR A 22 -7.37 4.22 7.00
N ALA A 23 -6.53 4.39 5.97
CA ALA A 23 -5.74 3.30 5.41
C ALA A 23 -4.83 2.64 6.48
N GLN A 24 -4.17 3.44 7.31
CA GLN A 24 -3.35 2.94 8.42
C GLN A 24 -4.18 2.13 9.41
N ARG A 25 -5.35 2.64 9.82
CA ARG A 25 -6.28 1.89 10.70
C ARG A 25 -6.74 0.56 10.10
N VAL A 26 -6.97 0.51 8.78
CA VAL A 26 -7.32 -0.74 8.08
C VAL A 26 -6.17 -1.74 8.16
N VAL A 27 -4.94 -1.31 7.85
CA VAL A 27 -3.74 -2.15 7.93
C VAL A 27 -3.52 -2.69 9.35
N ASP A 28 -3.63 -1.81 10.35
CA ASP A 28 -3.44 -2.18 11.76
C ASP A 28 -4.52 -3.16 12.23
N GLY A 29 -5.78 -2.94 11.84
CA GLY A 29 -6.88 -3.85 12.14
C GLY A 29 -6.70 -5.23 11.49
N LEU A 30 -6.27 -5.28 10.23
CA LEU A 30 -5.97 -6.54 9.54
C LEU A 30 -4.84 -7.32 10.25
N ARG A 31 -3.77 -6.63 10.65
CA ARG A 31 -2.67 -7.22 11.41
C ARG A 31 -3.13 -7.73 12.78
N ALA A 32 -3.96 -6.97 13.48
CA ALA A 32 -4.53 -7.38 14.77
C ALA A 32 -5.39 -8.66 14.67
N MET A 33 -6.01 -8.92 13.51
CA MET A 33 -6.71 -10.17 13.21
C MET A 33 -5.77 -11.33 12.82
N GLY A 34 -4.46 -11.18 12.98
CA GLY A 34 -3.46 -12.19 12.63
C GLY A 34 -3.24 -12.36 11.12
N ARG A 35 -3.64 -11.37 10.30
CA ARG A 35 -3.39 -11.40 8.85
C ARG A 35 -1.99 -10.90 8.56
N GLU A 36 -1.31 -11.57 7.63
CA GLU A 36 -0.03 -11.10 7.11
C GLU A 36 -0.26 -9.98 6.10
N VAL A 37 0.04 -8.74 6.49
CA VAL A 37 -0.14 -7.54 5.65
C VAL A 37 1.19 -6.87 5.36
N ARG A 38 1.56 -6.85 4.07
CA ARG A 38 2.68 -6.06 3.55
C ARG A 38 2.13 -4.75 2.98
N VAL A 39 2.68 -3.62 3.39
CA VAL A 39 2.38 -2.33 2.77
C VAL A 39 3.38 -2.11 1.63
N ALA A 40 2.87 -1.76 0.45
CA ALA A 40 3.68 -1.37 -0.70
C ALA A 40 3.52 0.14 -0.93
N GLU A 41 4.49 0.91 -0.45
CA GLU A 41 4.54 2.36 -0.66
C GLU A 41 5.13 2.64 -2.04
N LEU A 42 4.30 3.14 -2.96
CA LEU A 42 4.64 3.34 -4.36
C LEU A 42 5.32 4.70 -4.54
N ALA A 43 6.47 4.71 -5.21
CA ALA A 43 7.15 5.94 -5.59
C ALA A 43 6.39 6.70 -6.69
N GLY A 44 6.72 7.97 -6.91
CA GLY A 44 6.08 8.83 -7.92
C GLY A 44 5.50 10.11 -7.32
N CYS A 45 4.90 10.94 -8.18
CA CYS A 45 4.34 12.23 -7.79
C CYS A 45 2.81 12.15 -7.65
N PHE A 46 2.31 11.68 -6.52
CA PHE A 46 0.86 11.71 -6.26
C PHE A 46 0.31 13.16 -6.25
N PRO A 47 -0.90 13.43 -6.80
CA PRO A 47 -1.86 12.50 -7.43
C PRO A 47 -1.60 12.12 -8.89
N GLN A 48 -0.50 12.58 -9.50
CA GLN A 48 -0.16 12.26 -10.88
C GLN A 48 0.30 10.82 -11.01
N ALA A 49 -0.27 10.11 -11.97
CA ALA A 49 0.21 8.79 -12.40
C ALA A 49 1.38 8.96 -13.39
N ASP A 50 2.48 9.57 -12.92
CA ASP A 50 3.72 9.70 -13.69
C ASP A 50 4.31 8.31 -14.01
N GLU A 51 5.34 8.29 -14.86
CA GLU A 51 5.98 7.03 -15.30
C GLU A 51 6.56 6.25 -14.11
N LEU A 52 7.07 6.95 -13.09
CA LEU A 52 7.59 6.33 -11.87
C LEU A 52 6.47 5.65 -11.06
N ALA A 53 5.32 6.30 -10.90
CA ALA A 53 4.15 5.73 -10.24
C ALA A 53 3.60 4.50 -10.97
N ARG A 54 3.56 4.55 -12.31
CA ARG A 54 3.16 3.41 -13.14
C ARG A 54 4.10 2.22 -12.96
N GLY A 55 5.42 2.45 -13.11
CA GLY A 55 6.41 1.40 -12.93
C GLY A 55 6.41 0.81 -11.52
N ALA A 56 6.26 1.64 -10.49
CA ALA A 56 6.15 1.18 -9.11
C ALA A 56 4.90 0.31 -8.89
N ALA A 57 3.75 0.71 -9.44
CA ALA A 57 2.51 -0.05 -9.35
C ALA A 57 2.61 -1.41 -10.08
N GLU A 58 3.18 -1.43 -11.29
CA GLU A 58 3.44 -2.66 -12.05
C GLU A 58 4.36 -3.62 -11.28
N ALA A 59 5.47 -3.10 -10.75
CA ALA A 59 6.40 -3.90 -9.95
C ALA A 59 5.74 -4.47 -8.69
N ALA A 60 4.91 -3.68 -8.00
CA ALA A 60 4.18 -4.14 -6.82
C ALA A 60 3.14 -5.23 -7.16
N LEU A 61 2.48 -5.12 -8.33
CA LEU A 61 1.53 -6.11 -8.81
C LEU A 61 2.22 -7.42 -9.19
N VAL A 62 3.35 -7.36 -9.90
CA VAL A 62 4.15 -8.55 -10.27
C VAL A 62 4.72 -9.26 -9.04
N ALA A 63 5.09 -8.51 -8.01
CA ALA A 63 5.64 -9.06 -6.77
C ALA A 63 4.58 -9.56 -5.78
N ALA A 64 3.28 -9.34 -6.05
CA ALA A 64 2.21 -9.80 -5.19
C ALA A 64 2.09 -11.34 -5.24
N PRO A 65 1.81 -11.99 -4.10
CA PRO A 65 1.71 -13.45 -3.97
C PRO A 65 0.44 -14.05 -4.58
#